data_AF-K9VYP5-F1
#
_entry.id   AF-K9VYP5-F1
#
_cell.length_a   1.000
_cell.length_b   1.000
_cell.length_c   1.000
_cell.angle_alpha   90.00
_cell.angle_beta   90.00
_cell.angle_gamma   90.00
#
_symmetry.space_group_name_H-M   'P 1'
#
loop_
_entity.id
_entity.type
_entity.pdbx_description
1 polymer ?
#
loop_
_entity_poly.entity_id
_entity_poly.type
_entity_poly.pdbx_seq_one_letter_code
_entity_poly.pdbx_strand_id
1 'polypeptide(L)'
;MKAKWLVITIVLVAILLAIVNNKKQSNNSASSTSEESSGFSPDESLAVLDTKQRPPDPRDVQRYTKVLDQLEGKCDESRKEIAAFAFSVTKSSQSAGFKTDNLDSLKSILSMTDGFERGRGSCYEIAKMFKETDKESKQQAGEDEAEQREEAEAQERQRLREQGGSQN
;
A
#
# COMPACT_ATOMS: atom_id res chain seq x y z
N MET A 1 -48.25 -20.62 14.29
CA MET A 1 -47.53 -19.59 13.50
C MET A 1 -46.28 -19.01 14.17
N LYS A 2 -45.91 -19.39 15.40
CA LYS A 2 -44.77 -18.80 16.14
C LYS A 2 -43.41 -19.49 15.88
N ALA A 3 -43.40 -20.76 15.43
CA ALA A 3 -42.17 -21.50 15.16
C ALA A 3 -41.43 -21.05 13.88
N LYS A 4 -42.16 -20.54 12.87
CA LYS A 4 -41.57 -20.10 11.60
C LYS A 4 -40.69 -18.85 11.75
N TRP A 5 -41.03 -17.98 12.71
CA TRP A 5 -40.25 -16.77 13.01
C TRP A 5 -38.94 -17.07 13.74
N LEU A 6 -38.91 -18.10 14.60
CA LEU A 6 -37.70 -18.54 15.30
C LEU A 6 -36.64 -19.12 14.35
N VAL A 7 -37.07 -19.83 13.30
CA VAL A 7 -36.12 -20.39 12.32
C VAL A 7 -35.46 -19.26 11.50
N ILE A 8 -36.23 -18.23 11.14
CA ILE A 8 -35.71 -17.09 10.36
C ILE A 8 -34.68 -16.30 11.18
N THR A 9 -34.93 -16.08 12.47
CA THR A 9 -33.97 -15.34 13.32
C THR A 9 -32.69 -16.14 13.57
N ILE A 10 -32.77 -17.46 13.76
CA ILE A 10 -31.58 -18.31 13.92
C ILE A 10 -30.73 -18.32 12.65
N VAL A 11 -31.36 -18.40 11.46
CA VAL A 11 -30.64 -18.37 10.18
C VAL A 11 -29.98 -17.01 9.95
N LEU A 12 -30.66 -15.89 10.25
CA LEU A 12 -30.09 -14.55 10.13
C LEU A 12 -28.89 -14.35 11.05
N VAL A 13 -28.96 -14.82 12.30
CA VAL A 13 -27.83 -14.73 13.25
C VAL A 13 -26.66 -15.61 12.79
N ALA A 14 -26.92 -16.80 12.24
CA ALA A 14 -25.87 -17.65 11.68
C ALA A 14 -25.16 -17.02 10.47
N ILE A 15 -25.91 -16.36 9.58
CA ILE A 15 -25.35 -15.63 8.44
C ILE A 15 -24.50 -14.43 8.90
N LEU A 16 -24.99 -13.66 9.88
CA LEU A 16 -24.25 -12.53 10.44
C LEU A 16 -22.95 -12.99 11.12
N LEU A 17 -22.98 -14.09 11.88
CA LEU A 17 -21.79 -14.67 12.49
C LEU A 17 -20.81 -15.22 11.45
N ALA A 18 -21.28 -15.80 10.34
CA ALA A 18 -20.43 -16.24 9.24
C ALA A 18 -19.73 -15.07 8.53
N ILE A 19 -20.41 -13.93 8.34
CA ILE A 19 -19.82 -12.73 7.74
C ILE A 19 -18.78 -12.10 8.69
N VAL A 20 -19.07 -12.03 9.99
CA VAL A 20 -18.13 -11.47 10.98
C VAL A 20 -16.90 -12.36 11.17
N ASN A 21 -17.06 -13.69 11.20
CA ASN A 21 -15.92 -14.61 11.31
C ASN A 21 -15.08 -14.68 10.02
N ASN A 22 -15.67 -14.52 8.83
CA ASN A 22 -14.90 -14.42 7.59
C ASN A 22 -14.10 -13.12 7.47
N LYS A 23 -14.47 -12.06 8.22
CA LYS A 23 -13.70 -10.81 8.24
C LYS A 23 -12.44 -10.89 9.09
N LYS A 24 -12.27 -11.93 9.92
CA LYS A 24 -11.07 -12.13 10.76
C LYS A 24 -10.00 -13.04 10.13
N GLN A 25 -10.21 -13.49 8.89
CA GLN A 25 -9.22 -14.25 8.12
C GLN A 25 -8.88 -13.58 6.78
N SER A 26 -8.91 -12.24 6.73
CA SER A 26 -8.35 -11.44 5.65
C SER A 26 -7.34 -10.44 6.21
N ASN A 27 -6.35 -10.96 6.96
CA ASN A 27 -5.24 -10.13 7.45
C ASN A 27 -3.91 -10.90 7.60
N ASN A 28 -3.78 -12.09 6.99
CA ASN A 28 -2.50 -12.80 6.93
C ASN A 28 -2.34 -13.63 5.66
N SER A 29 -2.90 -13.18 4.54
CA SER A 29 -2.17 -13.35 3.29
C SER A 29 -1.11 -12.26 3.28
N ALA A 30 -0.05 -12.46 4.08
CA ALA A 30 1.26 -12.26 3.50
C ALA A 30 1.18 -13.04 2.19
N SER A 31 0.95 -12.31 1.10
CA SER A 31 1.40 -12.73 -0.21
C SER A 31 2.89 -12.94 0.01
N SER A 32 3.24 -14.14 0.46
CA SER A 32 4.49 -14.79 0.16
C SER A 32 4.61 -14.63 -1.33
N THR A 33 5.22 -13.52 -1.73
CA THR A 33 5.77 -13.30 -3.04
C THR A 33 6.58 -14.56 -3.29
N SER A 34 6.02 -15.39 -4.15
CA SER A 34 6.59 -16.62 -4.65
C SER A 34 7.85 -16.28 -5.44
N GLU A 35 8.91 -15.93 -4.73
CA GLU A 35 10.28 -15.81 -5.23
C GLU A 35 11.21 -16.48 -4.20
N GLU A 36 10.89 -17.71 -3.84
CA GLU A 36 11.80 -18.58 -3.07
C GLU A 36 12.61 -19.52 -3.99
N SER A 37 12.62 -19.27 -5.31
CA SER A 37 13.37 -20.11 -6.27
C SER A 37 14.33 -19.35 -7.19
N SER A 38 14.42 -18.02 -7.09
CA SER A 38 15.51 -17.30 -7.74
C SER A 38 16.70 -17.33 -6.80
N GLY A 39 17.80 -17.98 -7.15
CA GLY A 39 19.03 -18.03 -6.33
C GLY A 39 19.75 -16.68 -6.15
N PHE A 40 19.00 -15.57 -6.15
CA PHE A 40 19.44 -14.21 -5.95
C PHE A 40 19.33 -13.81 -4.48
N SER A 41 20.28 -13.02 -4.01
CA SER A 41 20.20 -12.34 -2.71
C SER A 41 19.02 -11.36 -2.65
N PRO A 42 18.62 -10.88 -1.45
CA PRO A 42 17.61 -9.82 -1.33
C PRO A 42 17.97 -8.55 -2.12
N ASP A 43 19.23 -8.13 -2.10
CA ASP A 43 19.75 -6.99 -2.86
C ASP A 43 19.70 -7.21 -4.38
N GLU A 44 20.08 -8.39 -4.86
CA GLU A 44 19.96 -8.74 -6.28
C GLU A 44 18.50 -8.76 -6.73
N SER A 45 17.61 -9.32 -5.91
CA SER A 45 16.17 -9.36 -6.20
C SER A 45 15.59 -7.97 -6.38
N LEU A 46 15.91 -7.01 -5.49
CA LEU A 46 15.44 -5.63 -5.64
C LEU A 46 16.02 -4.93 -6.89
N ALA A 47 17.31 -5.14 -7.18
CA ALA A 47 17.93 -4.58 -8.37
C ALA A 47 17.29 -5.11 -9.67
N VAL A 48 17.00 -6.41 -9.72
CA VAL A 48 16.30 -7.06 -10.84
C VAL A 48 14.88 -6.51 -10.98
N LEU A 49 14.17 -6.28 -9.88
CA LEU A 49 12.81 -5.75 -9.91
C LEU A 49 12.75 -4.33 -10.47
N ASP A 50 13.70 -3.47 -10.12
CA ASP A 50 13.74 -2.08 -10.60
C ASP A 50 14.26 -1.97 -12.04
N THR A 51 15.33 -2.68 -12.38
CA THR A 51 15.98 -2.58 -13.70
C THR A 51 15.38 -3.52 -14.75
N LYS A 52 14.65 -4.56 -14.32
CA LYS A 52 14.18 -5.68 -15.15
C LYS A 52 15.32 -6.42 -15.86
N GLN A 53 16.56 -6.28 -15.40
CA GLN A 53 17.74 -6.89 -15.99
C GLN A 53 18.11 -8.20 -15.29
N ARG A 54 18.49 -9.23 -16.05
CA ARG A 54 19.06 -10.49 -15.51
C ARG A 54 20.29 -10.91 -16.32
N PRO A 55 21.49 -11.01 -15.71
CA PRO A 55 21.81 -10.65 -14.31
C PRO A 55 21.76 -9.11 -14.07
N PRO A 56 21.56 -8.65 -12.83
CA PRO A 56 21.55 -7.21 -12.51
C PRO A 56 22.95 -6.58 -12.65
N ASP A 57 23.02 -5.26 -12.92
CA ASP A 57 24.29 -4.52 -12.88
C ASP A 57 24.87 -4.56 -11.45
N PRO A 58 26.13 -5.00 -11.26
CA PRO A 58 26.77 -5.04 -9.95
C PRO A 58 26.73 -3.71 -9.18
N ARG A 59 26.73 -2.58 -9.89
CA ARG A 59 26.66 -1.25 -9.28
C ARG A 59 25.28 -0.96 -8.70
N ASP A 60 24.23 -1.49 -9.32
CA ASP A 60 22.87 -1.35 -8.80
C ASP A 60 22.72 -2.23 -7.56
N VAL A 61 23.15 -3.50 -7.62
CA VAL A 61 23.18 -4.42 -6.46
C VAL A 61 23.88 -3.76 -5.28
N GLN A 62 25.07 -3.19 -5.48
CA GLN A 62 25.85 -2.56 -4.42
C GLN A 62 25.12 -1.38 -3.73
N ARG A 63 24.27 -0.65 -4.46
CA ARG A 63 23.45 0.41 -3.87
C ARG A 63 22.41 -0.16 -2.92
N TYR A 64 21.73 -1.24 -3.28
CA TYR A 64 20.81 -1.94 -2.36
C TYR A 64 21.55 -2.52 -1.17
N THR A 65 22.70 -3.19 -1.42
CA THR A 65 23.51 -3.79 -0.37
C THR A 65 23.83 -2.77 0.72
N LYS A 66 24.33 -1.59 0.33
CA LYS A 66 24.72 -0.53 1.27
C LYS A 66 23.56 -0.07 2.16
N VAL A 67 22.37 0.10 1.60
CA VAL A 67 21.21 0.59 2.38
C VAL A 67 20.64 -0.52 3.25
N LEU A 68 20.57 -1.75 2.74
CA LEU A 68 20.12 -2.92 3.50
C LEU A 68 21.03 -3.23 4.68
N ASP A 69 22.36 -3.12 4.53
CA ASP A 69 23.31 -3.30 5.63
C ASP A 69 23.05 -2.30 6.78
N GLN A 70 22.74 -1.05 6.43
CA GLN A 70 22.44 -0.01 7.42
C GLN A 70 21.12 -0.26 8.14
N LEU A 71 20.10 -0.69 7.39
CA LEU A 71 18.79 -1.02 7.95
C LEU A 71 18.86 -2.27 8.82
N GLU A 72 19.59 -3.31 8.43
CA GLU A 72 19.75 -4.54 9.23
C GLU A 72 20.40 -4.25 10.59
N GLY A 73 21.33 -3.29 10.64
CA GLY A 73 21.92 -2.81 11.90
C GLY A 73 20.99 -1.95 12.77
N LYS A 74 19.91 -1.40 12.20
CA LYS A 74 18.97 -0.48 12.87
C LYS A 74 17.58 -1.06 13.10
N CYS A 75 17.21 -2.13 12.41
CA CYS A 75 15.88 -2.72 12.45
C CYS A 75 15.93 -4.12 12.99
N ASP A 76 14.94 -4.55 13.76
CA ASP A 76 14.86 -5.88 14.36
C ASP A 76 14.72 -7.00 13.31
N GLU A 77 14.17 -6.67 12.15
CA GLU A 77 13.87 -7.58 11.06
C GLU A 77 15.11 -7.98 10.26
N SER A 78 15.04 -9.15 9.63
CA SER A 78 16.10 -9.66 8.76
C SER A 78 16.21 -8.86 7.46
N ARG A 79 17.39 -8.91 6.82
CA ARG A 79 17.59 -8.33 5.48
C ARG A 79 16.48 -8.68 4.47
N LYS A 80 16.02 -9.94 4.48
CA LYS A 80 14.97 -10.42 3.58
C LYS A 80 13.62 -9.74 3.86
N GLU A 81 13.27 -9.57 5.13
CA GLU A 81 12.05 -8.89 5.55
C GLU A 81 12.10 -7.40 5.22
N ILE A 82 13.23 -6.74 5.49
CA ILE A 82 13.44 -5.33 5.14
C ILE A 82 13.27 -5.12 3.62
N ALA A 83 13.85 -5.99 2.79
CA ALA A 83 13.67 -5.94 1.35
C ALA A 83 12.19 -6.13 0.93
N ALA A 84 11.48 -7.06 1.58
CA ALA A 84 10.05 -7.27 1.32
C ALA A 84 9.19 -6.04 1.72
N PHE A 85 9.56 -5.35 2.80
CA PHE A 85 8.90 -4.10 3.20
C PHE A 85 9.11 -3.00 2.17
N ALA A 86 10.35 -2.79 1.72
CA ALA A 86 10.65 -1.81 0.68
C ALA A 86 9.91 -2.10 -0.63
N PHE A 87 9.83 -3.37 -1.05
CA PHE A 87 9.02 -3.77 -2.18
C PHE A 87 7.54 -3.44 -1.99
N SER A 88 7.01 -3.73 -0.82
CA SER A 88 5.61 -3.46 -0.53
C SER A 88 5.29 -1.97 -0.45
N VAL A 89 6.21 -1.13 0.05
CA VAL A 89 6.08 0.33 0.07
C VAL A 89 6.13 0.86 -1.36
N THR A 90 7.12 0.46 -2.15
CA THR A 90 7.26 0.85 -3.56
C THR A 90 5.99 0.55 -4.35
N LYS A 91 5.45 -0.67 -4.21
CA LYS A 91 4.20 -1.07 -4.87
C LYS A 91 3.01 -0.22 -4.41
N SER A 92 2.92 0.11 -3.13
CA SER A 92 1.88 0.99 -2.59
C SER A 92 1.97 2.38 -3.22
N SER A 93 3.14 3.01 -3.18
CA SER A 93 3.32 4.38 -3.66
C SER A 93 3.18 4.46 -5.18
N GLN A 94 3.65 3.47 -5.94
CA GLN A 94 3.39 3.37 -7.38
C GLN A 94 1.89 3.26 -7.67
N SER A 95 1.15 2.51 -6.86
CA SER A 95 -0.31 2.43 -6.99
C SER A 95 -1.02 3.74 -6.65
N ALA A 96 -0.36 4.64 -5.91
CA ALA A 96 -0.82 6.00 -5.61
C ALA A 96 -0.37 7.03 -6.67
N GLY A 97 0.29 6.59 -7.74
CA GLY A 97 0.75 7.46 -8.83
C GLY A 97 2.14 8.06 -8.63
N PHE A 98 2.82 7.74 -7.52
CA PHE A 98 4.19 8.21 -7.28
C PHE A 98 5.19 7.43 -8.12
N LYS A 99 6.14 8.15 -8.73
CA LYS A 99 7.26 7.54 -9.45
C LYS A 99 8.40 7.25 -8.46
N THR A 100 8.30 6.11 -7.79
CA THR A 100 9.32 5.61 -6.85
C THR A 100 9.84 4.25 -7.27
N ASP A 101 11.08 3.95 -6.90
CA ASP A 101 11.70 2.63 -7.02
C ASP A 101 11.94 1.99 -5.64
N ASN A 102 12.47 0.76 -5.61
CA ASN A 102 12.73 0.04 -4.37
C ASN A 102 13.86 0.65 -3.55
N LEU A 103 14.84 1.27 -4.22
CA LEU A 103 15.96 1.91 -3.56
C LEU A 103 15.51 3.18 -2.80
N ASP A 104 14.60 3.95 -3.40
CA ASP A 104 13.99 5.13 -2.80
C ASP A 104 13.14 4.76 -1.59
N SER A 105 12.37 3.66 -1.66
CA SER A 105 11.64 3.13 -0.51
C SER A 105 12.57 2.71 0.63
N LEU A 106 13.68 2.02 0.34
CA LEU A 106 14.67 1.65 1.37
C LEU A 106 15.28 2.88 2.04
N LYS A 107 15.66 3.92 1.27
CA LYS A 107 16.19 5.17 1.83
C LYS A 107 15.16 5.89 2.70
N SER A 108 13.89 5.86 2.30
CA SER A 108 12.80 6.47 3.06
C SER A 108 12.54 5.75 4.37
N ILE A 109 12.64 4.41 4.39
CA ILE A 109 12.62 3.64 5.64
C ILE A 109 13.83 4.02 6.49
N LEU A 110 15.02 4.08 5.91
CA LEU A 110 16.27 4.40 6.62
C LEU A 110 16.23 5.78 7.28
N SER A 111 15.72 6.81 6.61
CA SER A 111 15.64 8.15 7.21
C SER A 111 14.70 8.20 8.43
N MET A 112 13.65 7.37 8.45
CA MET A 112 12.76 7.26 9.60
C MET A 112 13.37 6.45 10.77
N THR A 113 14.35 5.58 10.49
CA THR A 113 15.09 4.87 11.56
C THR A 113 16.05 5.76 12.34
N ASP A 114 16.40 6.95 11.84
CA ASP A 114 17.26 7.90 12.56
C ASP A 114 16.63 8.41 13.87
N GLY A 115 15.31 8.26 14.03
CA GLY A 115 14.58 8.56 15.26
C GLY A 115 14.66 7.48 16.34
N PHE A 116 15.33 6.35 16.10
CA PHE A 116 15.48 5.29 17.10
C PHE A 116 16.51 5.70 18.16
N GLU A 117 16.06 6.44 19.18
CA GLU A 117 16.94 7.05 20.19
C GLU A 117 17.76 6.05 21.02
N ARG A 118 17.40 4.75 21.06
CA ARG A 118 18.05 3.76 21.97
C ARG A 118 18.10 2.32 21.44
N GLY A 119 18.35 2.10 20.14
CA GLY A 119 18.68 0.76 19.64
C GLY A 119 18.01 0.40 18.32
N ARG A 120 17.86 -0.91 18.06
CA ARG A 120 17.07 -1.38 16.92
C ARG A 120 15.60 -1.07 17.15
N GLY A 121 14.90 -0.69 16.10
CA GLY A 121 13.44 -0.52 16.11
C GLY A 121 12.78 -1.38 15.05
N SER A 122 11.46 -1.25 14.89
CA SER A 122 10.74 -2.04 13.89
C SER A 122 10.68 -1.28 12.56
N CYS A 123 11.39 -1.79 11.55
CA CYS A 123 11.23 -1.34 10.16
C CYS A 123 9.82 -1.63 9.64
N TYR A 124 9.15 -2.67 10.15
CA TYR A 124 7.77 -2.99 9.78
C TYR A 124 6.81 -1.85 10.12
N GLU A 125 6.91 -1.26 11.32
CA GLU A 125 6.05 -0.14 11.73
C GLU A 125 6.26 1.09 10.84
N ILE A 126 7.52 1.39 10.48
CA ILE A 126 7.84 2.46 9.52
C ILE A 126 7.18 2.16 8.15
N ALA A 127 7.37 0.95 7.63
CA ALA A 127 6.80 0.55 6.35
C ALA A 127 5.26 0.57 6.33
N LYS A 128 4.64 0.33 7.49
CA LYS A 128 3.18 0.42 7.67
C LYS A 128 2.70 1.87 7.61
N MET A 129 3.41 2.81 8.23
CA MET A 129 3.07 4.24 8.18
C MET A 129 3.01 4.76 6.73
N PHE A 130 3.99 4.42 5.89
CA PHE A 130 3.97 4.79 4.47
C PHE A 130 2.70 4.31 3.74
N LYS A 131 2.25 3.09 4.03
CA LYS A 131 1.03 2.55 3.42
C LYS A 131 -0.25 3.23 3.89
N GLU A 132 -0.25 3.76 5.11
CA GLU A 132 -1.40 4.48 5.66
C GLU A 132 -1.49 5.87 5.03
N THR A 133 -0.37 6.60 4.95
CA THR A 133 -0.29 7.91 4.26
C THR A 133 -0.69 7.84 2.79
N ASP A 134 -0.27 6.79 2.07
CA ASP A 134 -0.66 6.58 0.67
C ASP A 134 -2.16 6.35 0.50
N LYS A 135 -2.82 5.69 1.47
CA LYS A 135 -4.27 5.43 1.43
C LYS A 135 -5.06 6.71 1.67
N GLU A 136 -4.63 7.52 2.62
CA GLU A 136 -5.26 8.82 2.91
C GLU A 136 -5.16 9.73 1.69
N SER A 137 -3.97 9.80 1.06
CA SER A 137 -3.75 10.59 -0.16
C SER A 137 -4.66 10.17 -1.31
N LYS A 138 -4.94 8.86 -1.46
CA LYS A 138 -5.88 8.34 -2.46
C LYS A 138 -7.33 8.67 -2.17
N GLN A 139 -7.73 8.63 -0.91
CA GLN A 139 -9.09 8.95 -0.51
C GLN A 139 -9.38 10.43 -0.75
N GLN A 140 -8.45 11.29 -0.36
CA GLN A 140 -8.58 12.72 -0.53
C GLN A 140 -8.56 13.14 -2.01
N ALA A 141 -7.70 12.55 -2.84
CA ALA A 141 -7.73 12.77 -4.28
C ALA A 141 -9.07 12.35 -4.91
N GLY A 142 -9.68 11.26 -4.44
CA GLY A 142 -10.99 10.82 -4.92
C GLY A 142 -12.14 11.73 -4.48
N GLU A 143 -12.05 12.31 -3.29
CA GLU A 143 -13.01 13.31 -2.78
C GLU A 143 -12.90 14.63 -3.57
N ASP A 144 -11.68 15.13 -3.81
CA ASP A 144 -11.44 16.35 -4.59
C ASP A 144 -11.91 16.21 -6.05
N GLU A 145 -11.72 15.04 -6.67
CA GLU A 145 -12.21 14.76 -8.03
C GLU A 145 -13.75 14.68 -8.09
N ALA A 146 -14.40 14.14 -7.06
CA ALA A 146 -15.85 14.07 -6.98
C ALA A 146 -16.46 15.48 -6.81
N GLU A 147 -15.87 16.31 -5.95
CA GLU A 147 -16.29 17.69 -5.72
C GLU A 147 -16.13 18.55 -6.98
N GLN A 148 -14.98 18.48 -7.65
CA GLN A 148 -14.75 19.21 -8.91
C GLN A 148 -15.73 18.80 -10.01
N ARG A 149 -16.10 17.51 -10.06
CA ARG A 149 -17.09 17.03 -11.03
C ARG A 149 -18.48 17.54 -10.72
N GLU A 150 -18.89 17.57 -9.45
CA GLU A 150 -20.17 18.12 -9.04
C GLU A 150 -20.26 19.63 -9.34
N GLU A 151 -19.18 20.39 -9.09
CA GLU A 151 -19.10 21.80 -9.44
C GLU A 151 -19.18 22.05 -10.94
N ALA A 152 -18.49 21.25 -11.75
CA ALA A 152 -18.54 21.35 -13.21
C ALA A 152 -19.96 21.07 -13.76
N GLU A 153 -20.63 20.03 -13.25
CA GLU A 153 -22.01 19.71 -13.61
C GLU A 153 -23.00 20.81 -13.16
N ALA A 154 -22.76 21.44 -11.99
CA ALA A 154 -23.58 22.56 -11.50
C ALA A 154 -23.42 23.82 -12.37
N GLN A 155 -22.19 24.15 -12.79
CA GLN A 155 -21.91 25.28 -13.68
C GLN A 155 -22.55 25.07 -15.07
N GLU A 156 -22.49 23.85 -15.62
CA GLU A 156 -23.13 23.54 -16.90
C GLU A 156 -24.65 23.72 -16.83
N ARG A 157 -25.29 23.27 -15.75
CA ARG A 157 -26.74 23.49 -15.52
C ARG A 157 -27.11 24.96 -15.42
N GLN A 158 -26.28 25.80 -14.80
CA GLN A 158 -26.51 27.25 -14.75
C GLN A 158 -26.44 27.88 -16.14
N ARG A 159 -25.41 27.55 -16.94
CA ARG A 159 -25.27 28.06 -18.32
C ARG A 159 -26.47 27.71 -19.20
N LEU A 160 -26.99 26.48 -19.10
CA LEU A 160 -28.17 26.06 -19.87
C LEU A 160 -29.43 26.84 -19.48
N ARG A 161 -29.59 27.22 -18.19
CA ARG A 161 -30.72 28.06 -17.75
C ARG A 161 -30.63 29.49 -18.27
N GLU A 162 -29.44 30.07 -18.29
CA GLU A 162 -29.23 31.43 -18.79
C GLU A 162 -29.47 31.53 -20.31
N GLN A 163 -29.04 30.53 -21.08
CA GLN A 163 -29.29 30.49 -22.52
C GLN A 163 -30.77 30.26 -22.87
N GLY A 164 -31.49 29.48 -22.06
CA GLY A 164 -32.93 29.26 -22.23
C GLY A 164 -33.81 30.48 -21.90
N GLY A 165 -33.32 31.41 -21.06
CA GLY A 165 -34.06 32.61 -20.66
C GLY A 165 -34.03 33.76 -21.68
N SER A 166 -33.21 33.66 -22.73
CA SER A 166 -33.01 34.75 -23.70
C SER A 166 -33.91 34.67 -24.95
N GLN A 167 -34.90 33.77 -24.97
CA GLN A 167 -35.81 33.56 -26.12
C GLN A 167 -37.25 34.06 -25.92
N ASN A 168 -37.54 34.85 -24.87
CA ASN A 168 -38.86 35.47 -24.68
C ASN A 168 -38.81 36.99 -24.87
#